data_AF-A0AA38VKC3-F1
#
_entry.id   AF-A0AA38VKC3-F1
#
_cell.length_a   1.000
_cell.length_b   1.000
_cell.length_c   1.000
_cell.angle_alpha   90.00
_cell.angle_beta   90.00
_cell.angle_gamma   90.00
#
_symmetry.space_group_name_H-M   'P 1'
#
loop_
_entity.id
_entity.type
_entity.pdbx_description
1 polymer ?
#
loop_
_entity_poly.entity_id
_entity_poly.type
_entity_poly.pdbx_seq_one_letter_code
_entity_poly.pdbx_strand_id
1 'polypeptide(L)'
;MDGPAGCKLSDFGRPRLRKCPFDIGSIAWKDAKVLGSGLDGWVWRVNFGDEGPFALKLFWIAEPPVDEPDNFAVQRECQNVAHLQMMQAAVEEANKEGGSRPVLLFPDPKTYEDARDNLFRFAQENRLNPPSPELQELDRLVSLTSIPPITKCYGWLKFNTDKILPRIPPRLRPQPVAVEKVARHIERGKEYIAIVYEYIEDGPNDPAKVEAFLKFMYLAGFCAASSPHGRNWKNSMLVDFSDMIGTASWGWHESRYRTFPASFFLRT
;
A
#
# COMPACT_ATOMS: atom_id res chain seq x y z
N MET A 1 -3.14 -14.91 -9.46
CA MET A 1 -4.20 -15.10 -8.45
C MET A 1 -5.34 -14.22 -8.90
N ASP A 2 -6.42 -14.86 -9.34
CA ASP A 2 -7.64 -14.19 -9.75
C ASP A 2 -8.69 -14.38 -8.63
N GLY A 3 -9.55 -13.39 -8.38
CA GLY A 3 -10.56 -13.44 -7.31
C GLY A 3 -10.34 -12.45 -6.16
N PRO A 4 -11.21 -12.45 -5.13
CA PRO A 4 -11.10 -11.57 -3.96
C PRO A 4 -9.81 -11.83 -3.17
N ALA A 5 -9.42 -10.90 -2.29
CA ALA A 5 -8.26 -11.11 -1.44
C ALA A 5 -8.52 -12.31 -0.51
N GLY A 6 -7.59 -13.27 -0.47
CA GLY A 6 -7.66 -14.37 0.50
C GLY A 6 -7.48 -13.78 1.91
N CYS A 7 -8.37 -14.11 2.84
CA CYS A 7 -8.33 -13.59 4.21
C CYS A 7 -7.88 -14.67 5.21
N LYS A 8 -7.15 -15.71 4.76
CA LYS A 8 -6.70 -16.77 5.65
C LYS A 8 -5.45 -16.35 6.42
N LEU A 9 -5.22 -16.97 7.56
CA LEU A 9 -4.02 -16.75 8.38
C LEU A 9 -2.72 -16.90 7.55
N SER A 10 -2.67 -17.90 6.65
CA SER A 10 -1.51 -18.10 5.77
C SER A 10 -1.30 -16.97 4.76
N ASP A 11 -2.37 -16.30 4.34
CA ASP A 11 -2.31 -15.18 3.39
C ASP A 11 -1.72 -13.94 4.08
N PHE A 12 -2.09 -13.69 5.34
CA PHE A 12 -1.48 -12.63 6.16
C PHE A 12 0.01 -12.88 6.43
N GLY A 13 0.42 -14.14 6.59
CA GLY A 13 1.83 -14.50 6.77
C GLY A 13 2.67 -14.42 5.49
N ARG A 14 2.03 -14.46 4.31
CA ARG A 14 2.70 -14.36 3.00
C ARG A 14 1.86 -13.50 2.05
N PRO A 15 1.73 -12.19 2.34
CA PRO A 15 0.86 -11.30 1.59
C PRO A 15 1.35 -11.18 0.14
N ARG A 16 0.44 -11.38 -0.81
CA ARG A 16 0.73 -11.34 -2.25
C ARG A 16 -0.27 -10.45 -2.96
N LEU A 17 0.23 -9.35 -3.53
CA LEU A 17 -0.59 -8.49 -4.36
C LEU A 17 -1.06 -9.26 -5.61
N ARG A 18 -2.33 -9.07 -5.97
CA ARG A 18 -2.91 -9.67 -7.16
C ARG A 18 -2.38 -8.99 -8.42
N LYS A 19 -2.38 -9.74 -9.52
CA LYS A 19 -2.05 -9.19 -10.84
C LYS A 19 -3.16 -8.22 -11.23
N CYS A 20 -2.79 -7.08 -11.81
CA CYS A 20 -3.76 -6.14 -12.36
C CYS A 20 -4.46 -6.76 -13.57
N PRO A 21 -5.80 -6.63 -13.67
CA PRO A 21 -6.55 -7.19 -14.80
C PRO A 21 -6.37 -6.40 -16.10
N PHE A 22 -5.89 -5.15 -16.02
CA PHE A 22 -5.71 -4.31 -17.20
C PHE A 22 -4.56 -4.80 -18.08
N ASP A 23 -4.70 -4.64 -19.39
CA ASP A 23 -3.61 -4.88 -20.32
C ASP A 23 -2.72 -3.64 -20.44
N ILE A 24 -1.45 -3.75 -20.05
CA ILE A 24 -0.46 -2.67 -20.22
C ILE A 24 -0.29 -2.24 -21.69
N GLY A 25 -0.59 -3.15 -22.62
CA GLY A 25 -0.61 -2.88 -24.05
C GLY A 25 -1.74 -1.95 -24.50
N SER A 26 -2.77 -1.74 -23.69
CA SER A 26 -3.90 -0.85 -24.00
C SER A 26 -3.69 0.61 -23.59
N ILE A 27 -2.57 0.94 -22.93
CA ILE A 27 -2.33 2.30 -22.42
C ILE A 27 -2.30 3.32 -23.56
N ALA A 28 -3.14 4.35 -23.44
CA ALA A 28 -3.19 5.50 -24.33
C ALA A 28 -2.09 6.52 -23.99
N TRP A 29 -0.82 6.20 -24.30
CA TRP A 29 0.34 7.03 -23.94
C TRP A 29 0.32 8.46 -24.49
N LYS A 30 -0.46 8.73 -25.54
CA LYS A 30 -0.64 10.08 -26.10
C LYS A 30 -1.30 11.04 -25.10
N ASP A 31 -2.19 10.53 -24.25
CA ASP A 31 -2.97 11.30 -23.28
C ASP A 31 -2.40 11.22 -21.86
N ALA A 32 -1.35 10.40 -21.68
CA ALA A 32 -0.70 10.22 -20.39
C ALA A 32 0.07 11.47 -19.93
N LYS A 33 0.22 11.61 -18.61
CA LYS A 33 0.98 12.68 -17.98
C LYS A 33 1.92 12.12 -16.92
N VAL A 34 3.13 12.66 -16.81
CA VAL A 34 4.02 12.36 -15.68
C VAL A 34 3.45 13.03 -14.44
N LEU A 35 3.26 12.26 -13.37
CA LEU A 35 2.82 12.77 -12.06
C LEU A 35 4.01 13.07 -11.15
N GLY A 36 5.10 12.33 -11.30
CA GLY A 36 6.33 12.57 -10.57
C GLY A 36 7.25 11.35 -10.53
N SER A 37 8.32 11.50 -9.76
CA SER A 37 9.31 10.47 -9.51
C SER A 37 9.85 10.60 -8.09
N GLY A 38 10.12 9.46 -7.45
CA GLY A 38 10.70 9.40 -6.12
C GLY A 38 11.81 8.37 -6.02
N LEU A 39 12.18 8.03 -4.79
CA LEU A 39 13.23 7.04 -4.50
C LEU A 39 12.89 5.65 -5.05
N ASP A 40 11.60 5.29 -5.07
CA ASP A 40 11.12 3.95 -5.39
C ASP A 40 10.69 3.77 -6.84
N GLY A 41 10.18 4.83 -7.48
CA GLY A 41 9.66 4.70 -8.83
C GLY A 41 9.30 6.01 -9.53
N TRP A 42 8.78 5.82 -10.75
CA TRP A 42 8.26 6.83 -11.65
C TRP A 42 6.76 6.65 -11.83
N VAL A 43 5.99 7.73 -11.79
CA VAL A 43 4.53 7.67 -11.77
C VAL A 43 3.94 8.44 -12.95
N TRP A 44 2.99 7.81 -13.64
CA TRP A 44 2.15 8.46 -14.65
C TRP A 44 0.68 8.45 -14.26
N ARG A 45 -0.05 9.45 -14.75
CA ARG A 45 -1.49 9.37 -14.99
C ARG A 45 -1.70 8.74 -16.37
N VAL A 46 -2.47 7.66 -16.43
CA VAL A 46 -2.73 6.90 -17.66
C VAL A 46 -4.21 6.54 -17.80
N ASN A 47 -4.63 6.26 -19.03
CA ASN A 47 -5.88 5.56 -19.34
C ASN A 47 -5.54 4.22 -20.00
N PHE A 48 -6.31 3.17 -19.71
CA PHE A 48 -6.26 1.87 -20.38
C PHE A 48 -7.40 1.80 -21.38
N GLY A 49 -7.11 2.00 -22.67
CA GLY A 49 -8.17 2.27 -23.66
C GLY A 49 -8.96 3.52 -23.27
N ASP A 50 -10.28 3.36 -23.14
CA ASP A 50 -11.21 4.42 -22.72
C ASP A 50 -11.47 4.44 -21.20
N GLU A 51 -10.88 3.51 -20.44
CA GLU A 51 -11.00 3.47 -18.98
C GLU A 51 -9.91 4.31 -18.30
N GLY A 52 -10.30 5.14 -17.33
CA GLY A 52 -9.36 5.94 -16.54
C GLY A 52 -9.96 7.27 -16.05
N PRO A 53 -9.14 8.12 -15.40
CA PRO A 53 -7.69 7.99 -15.22
C PRO A 53 -7.26 7.05 -14.08
N PHE A 54 -6.04 6.52 -14.20
CA PHE A 54 -5.32 5.72 -13.19
C PHE A 54 -3.92 6.26 -12.93
N ALA A 55 -3.35 5.94 -11.77
CA ALA A 55 -1.95 6.16 -11.48
C ALA A 55 -1.15 4.86 -11.71
N LEU A 56 -0.11 4.91 -12.56
CA LEU A 56 0.79 3.80 -12.83
C LEU A 56 2.17 4.12 -12.25
N LYS A 57 2.57 3.42 -11.18
CA LYS A 57 3.90 3.53 -10.55
C LYS A 57 4.80 2.42 -11.08
N LEU A 58 5.82 2.76 -11.85
CA LEU A 58 6.89 1.85 -12.29
C LEU A 58 8.05 1.94 -11.30
N PHE A 59 8.49 0.79 -10.79
CA PHE A 59 9.58 0.74 -9.82
C PHE A 59 10.95 0.72 -10.50
N TRP A 60 11.95 1.35 -9.88
CA TRP A 60 13.30 1.48 -10.46
C TRP A 60 14.13 0.20 -10.43
N ILE A 61 13.74 -0.78 -9.61
CA ILE A 61 14.51 -2.00 -9.40
C ILE A 61 13.70 -3.17 -9.99
N ALA A 62 14.28 -3.86 -10.97
CA ALA A 62 13.65 -4.99 -11.67
C ALA A 62 13.69 -6.29 -10.84
N GLU A 63 14.78 -6.50 -10.11
CA GLU A 63 15.07 -7.73 -9.38
C GLU A 63 15.52 -7.42 -7.94
N PRO A 64 15.21 -8.27 -6.95
CA PRO A 64 15.67 -8.07 -5.58
C PRO A 64 17.19 -7.87 -5.53
N PRO A 65 17.71 -6.81 -4.88
CA PRO A 65 19.15 -6.63 -4.72
C PRO A 65 19.78 -7.80 -3.98
N VAL A 66 20.96 -8.26 -4.40
CA VAL A 66 21.65 -9.39 -3.75
C VAL A 66 22.15 -9.01 -2.36
N ASP A 67 22.69 -7.80 -2.20
CA ASP A 67 23.33 -7.35 -0.95
C ASP A 67 22.32 -6.84 0.09
N GLU A 68 21.15 -6.37 -0.37
CA GLU A 68 20.07 -5.86 0.47
C GLU A 68 18.70 -6.31 -0.07
N PRO A 69 18.40 -7.62 -0.10
CA PRO A 69 17.16 -8.14 -0.67
C PRO A 69 15.91 -7.60 0.05
N ASP A 70 16.08 -7.29 1.33
CA ASP A 70 15.06 -6.73 2.20
C ASP A 70 14.70 -5.26 1.88
N ASN A 71 15.56 -4.55 1.12
CA ASN A 71 15.34 -3.17 0.67
C ASN A 71 14.67 -3.11 -0.72
N PHE A 72 13.86 -4.11 -1.07
CA PHE A 72 13.17 -4.17 -2.36
C PHE A 72 11.81 -3.47 -2.31
N ALA A 73 11.80 -2.18 -2.69
CA ALA A 73 10.64 -1.29 -2.56
C ALA A 73 9.33 -1.85 -3.16
N VAL A 74 9.39 -2.49 -4.33
CA VAL A 74 8.19 -3.04 -4.97
C VAL A 74 7.60 -4.21 -4.19
N GLN A 75 8.44 -5.05 -3.55
CA GLN A 75 7.96 -6.12 -2.69
C GLN A 75 7.27 -5.54 -1.46
N ARG A 76 7.89 -4.57 -0.78
CA ARG A 76 7.29 -3.89 0.37
C ARG A 76 5.94 -3.26 0.03
N GLU A 77 5.87 -2.52 -1.08
CA GLU A 77 4.61 -1.92 -1.54
C GLU A 77 3.54 -3.01 -1.82
N CYS A 78 3.92 -4.09 -2.51
CA CYS A 78 3.00 -5.20 -2.78
C CYS A 78 2.48 -5.86 -1.50
N GLN A 79 3.35 -6.06 -0.50
CA GLN A 79 2.97 -6.66 0.78
C GLN A 79 2.03 -5.75 1.56
N ASN A 80 2.38 -4.47 1.72
CA ASN A 80 1.55 -3.47 2.40
C ASN A 80 0.15 -3.41 1.78
N VAL A 81 0.06 -3.26 0.46
CA VAL A 81 -1.22 -3.12 -0.23
C VAL A 81 -2.02 -4.42 -0.20
N ALA A 82 -1.36 -5.59 -0.28
CA ALA A 82 -2.04 -6.86 -0.12
C ALA A 82 -2.67 -7.00 1.28
N HIS A 83 -1.95 -6.62 2.35
CA HIS A 83 -2.51 -6.57 3.70
C HIS A 83 -3.71 -5.64 3.78
N LEU A 84 -3.63 -4.42 3.23
CA LEU A 84 -4.75 -3.48 3.24
C LEU A 84 -5.98 -4.03 2.51
N GLN A 85 -5.80 -4.70 1.36
CA GLN A 85 -6.90 -5.35 0.64
C GLN A 85 -7.54 -6.51 1.45
N MET A 86 -6.73 -7.28 2.18
CA MET A 86 -7.23 -8.36 3.06
C MET A 86 -7.98 -7.78 4.27
N MET A 87 -7.47 -6.70 4.87
CA MET A 87 -8.13 -6.00 5.98
C MET A 87 -9.48 -5.44 5.57
N GLN A 88 -9.55 -4.78 4.41
CA GLN A 88 -10.80 -4.27 3.83
C GLN A 88 -11.81 -5.41 3.63
N ALA A 89 -11.38 -6.51 3.00
CA ALA A 89 -12.24 -7.66 2.78
C ALA A 89 -12.75 -8.29 4.09
N ALA A 90 -11.90 -8.40 5.11
CA ALA A 90 -12.27 -8.95 6.41
C ALA A 90 -13.34 -8.09 7.14
N VAL A 91 -13.20 -6.77 7.11
CA VAL A 91 -14.19 -5.85 7.72
C VAL A 91 -15.49 -5.83 6.91
N GLU A 92 -15.42 -5.83 5.59
CA GLU A 92 -16.60 -5.94 4.73
C GLU A 92 -17.36 -7.26 4.95
N GLU A 93 -16.66 -8.39 5.10
CA GLU A 93 -17.26 -9.69 5.41
C GLU A 93 -17.94 -9.67 6.78
N ALA A 94 -17.27 -9.14 7.81
CA ALA A 94 -17.85 -9.00 9.15
C ALA A 94 -19.14 -8.16 9.13
N ASN A 95 -19.15 -7.08 8.35
CA ASN A 95 -20.33 -6.23 8.19
C ASN A 95 -21.47 -6.94 7.44
N LYS A 96 -21.17 -7.75 6.42
CA LYS A 96 -22.17 -8.59 5.72
C LYS A 96 -22.78 -9.65 6.63
N GLU A 97 -22.02 -10.13 7.63
CA GLU A 97 -22.50 -11.04 8.68
C GLU A 97 -23.26 -10.33 9.82
N GLY A 98 -23.69 -9.08 9.60
CA GLY A 98 -24.46 -8.30 10.57
C GLY A 98 -23.63 -7.78 11.74
N GLY A 99 -22.30 -7.77 11.65
CA GLY A 99 -21.41 -7.29 12.71
C GLY A 99 -21.31 -8.21 13.93
N SER A 100 -21.85 -9.43 13.86
CA SER A 100 -21.85 -10.41 14.96
C SER A 100 -20.45 -10.92 15.33
N ARG A 101 -19.52 -10.87 14.37
CA ARG A 101 -18.12 -11.32 14.51
C ARG A 101 -17.18 -10.26 13.92
N PRO A 102 -17.02 -9.11 14.60
CA PRO A 102 -16.16 -8.02 14.12
C PRO A 102 -14.68 -8.38 14.25
N VAL A 103 -13.81 -7.59 13.62
CA VAL A 103 -12.38 -7.65 13.90
C VAL A 103 -12.13 -6.98 15.25
N LEU A 104 -11.52 -7.71 16.18
CA LEU A 104 -11.16 -7.22 17.52
C LEU A 104 -9.68 -6.90 17.58
N LEU A 105 -9.32 -5.69 17.98
CA LEU A 105 -7.95 -5.20 18.03
C LEU A 105 -7.57 -4.76 19.43
N PHE A 106 -6.29 -4.89 19.77
CA PHE A 106 -5.70 -4.20 20.91
C PHE A 106 -5.75 -2.69 20.65
N PRO A 107 -6.34 -1.88 21.55
CA PRO A 107 -6.54 -0.46 21.32
C PRO A 107 -5.27 0.38 21.49
N ASP A 108 -4.27 -0.14 22.20
CA ASP A 108 -3.02 0.55 22.51
C ASP A 108 -1.79 -0.36 22.32
N PRO A 109 -1.58 -0.91 21.11
CA PRO A 109 -0.48 -1.85 20.84
C PRO A 109 0.88 -1.15 20.93
N LYS A 110 1.85 -1.72 21.65
CA LYS A 110 3.16 -1.07 21.91
C LYS A 110 4.33 -1.81 21.32
N THR A 111 4.25 -3.14 21.25
CA THR A 111 5.36 -4.00 20.85
C THR A 111 5.22 -4.45 19.41
N TYR A 112 6.29 -5.05 18.87
CA TYR A 112 6.21 -5.78 17.61
C TYR A 112 5.17 -6.91 17.66
N GLU A 113 5.12 -7.63 18.78
CA GLU A 113 4.17 -8.71 19.01
C GLU A 113 2.73 -8.19 18.98
N ASP A 114 2.42 -7.09 19.67
CA ASP A 114 1.08 -6.49 19.66
C ASP A 114 0.68 -6.06 18.24
N ALA A 115 1.61 -5.42 17.52
CA ALA A 115 1.40 -4.96 16.14
C ALA A 115 1.13 -6.13 15.20
N ARG A 116 1.90 -7.21 15.36
CA ARG A 116 1.74 -8.44 14.59
C ARG A 116 0.42 -9.11 14.94
N ASP A 117 0.08 -9.24 16.20
CA ASP A 117 -1.17 -9.86 16.61
C ASP A 117 -2.37 -9.09 16.04
N ASN A 118 -2.37 -7.76 16.15
CA ASN A 118 -3.39 -6.93 15.52
C ASN A 118 -3.48 -7.12 13.99
N LEU A 119 -2.35 -7.22 13.28
CA LEU A 119 -2.34 -7.54 11.85
C LEU A 119 -3.04 -8.88 11.57
N PHE A 120 -2.74 -9.92 12.36
CA PHE A 120 -3.31 -11.25 12.16
C PHE A 120 -4.77 -11.37 12.67
N ARG A 121 -5.27 -10.45 13.50
CA ARG A 121 -6.70 -10.44 13.93
C ARG A 121 -7.69 -10.31 12.77
N PHE A 122 -7.26 -9.75 11.64
CA PHE A 122 -8.06 -9.66 10.42
C PHE A 122 -8.22 -11.01 9.70
N ALA A 123 -7.38 -12.00 10.01
CA ALA A 123 -7.52 -13.33 9.41
C ALA A 123 -8.85 -13.97 9.83
N GLN A 124 -9.50 -14.65 8.89
CA GLN A 124 -10.79 -15.28 9.05
C GLN A 124 -10.81 -16.23 10.26
N GLU A 125 -9.77 -17.04 10.42
CA GLU A 125 -9.64 -17.99 11.52
C GLU A 125 -9.65 -17.29 12.89
N ASN A 126 -9.01 -16.12 12.99
CA ASN A 126 -8.93 -15.35 14.23
C ASN A 126 -10.21 -14.55 14.49
N ARG A 127 -10.86 -14.05 13.43
CA ARG A 127 -12.16 -13.36 13.53
C ARG A 127 -13.28 -14.30 13.94
N LEU A 128 -13.30 -15.51 13.37
CA LEU A 128 -14.33 -16.52 13.65
C LEU A 128 -14.14 -17.22 15.01
N ASN A 129 -12.92 -17.19 15.56
CA ASN A 129 -12.60 -17.73 16.88
C ASN A 129 -12.04 -16.61 17.78
N PRO A 130 -12.86 -15.62 18.18
CA PRO A 130 -12.40 -14.53 19.03
C PRO A 130 -11.99 -15.06 20.42
N PRO A 131 -11.18 -14.30 21.18
CA PRO A 131 -10.88 -14.63 22.57
C PRO A 131 -12.15 -14.77 23.41
N SER A 132 -12.05 -15.44 24.57
CA SER A 132 -13.19 -15.50 25.48
C SER A 132 -13.60 -14.09 25.96
N PRO A 133 -14.88 -13.84 26.31
CA PRO A 133 -15.33 -12.53 26.76
C PRO A 133 -14.49 -11.94 27.91
N GLU A 134 -14.00 -12.79 28.82
CA GLU A 134 -13.13 -12.38 29.94
C GLU A 134 -11.79 -11.82 29.45
N LEU A 135 -11.19 -12.45 28.44
CA LEU A 135 -9.96 -11.96 27.82
C LEU A 135 -10.21 -10.68 27.00
N GLN A 136 -11.36 -10.59 26.33
CA GLN A 136 -11.71 -9.36 25.59
C GLN A 136 -11.85 -8.15 26.53
N GLU A 137 -12.50 -8.34 27.68
CA GLU A 137 -12.63 -7.31 28.74
C GLU A 137 -11.28 -6.97 29.36
N LEU A 138 -10.47 -7.99 29.69
CA LEU A 138 -9.15 -7.81 30.30
C LEU A 138 -8.20 -7.01 29.39
N ASP A 139 -8.15 -7.39 28.10
CA ASP A 139 -7.30 -6.75 27.09
C ASP A 139 -7.93 -5.47 26.50
N ARG A 140 -9.17 -5.16 26.91
CA ARG A 140 -9.95 -4.00 26.43
C ARG A 140 -10.03 -3.96 24.91
N LEU A 141 -10.25 -5.10 24.27
CA LEU A 141 -10.29 -5.19 22.82
C LEU A 141 -11.37 -4.30 22.24
N VAL A 142 -11.06 -3.63 21.13
CA VAL A 142 -11.98 -2.75 20.43
C VAL A 142 -12.43 -3.36 19.12
N SER A 143 -13.73 -3.25 18.84
CA SER A 143 -14.32 -3.67 17.58
C SER A 143 -14.04 -2.66 16.47
N LEU A 144 -13.45 -3.12 15.37
CA LEU A 144 -13.28 -2.33 14.16
C LEU A 144 -14.44 -2.63 13.19
N THR A 145 -15.33 -1.64 13.02
CA THR A 145 -16.53 -1.74 12.16
C THR A 145 -16.39 -1.03 10.82
N SER A 146 -15.38 -0.16 10.69
CA SER A 146 -15.12 0.61 9.47
C SER A 146 -13.64 0.85 9.30
N ILE A 147 -13.18 0.89 8.05
CA ILE A 147 -11.83 1.30 7.67
C ILE A 147 -11.92 2.67 6.98
N PRO A 148 -11.02 3.62 7.27
CA PRO A 148 -10.93 4.88 6.54
C PRO A 148 -10.77 4.66 5.03
N PRO A 149 -11.12 5.64 4.19
CA PRO A 149 -10.85 5.54 2.75
C PRO A 149 -9.36 5.24 2.48
N ILE A 150 -9.09 4.24 1.63
CA ILE A 150 -7.74 3.83 1.20
C ILE A 150 -7.69 3.89 -0.31
N THR A 151 -6.58 4.38 -0.85
CA THR A 151 -6.38 4.46 -2.29
C THR A 151 -6.50 3.07 -2.92
N LYS A 152 -7.49 2.88 -3.78
CA LYS A 152 -7.73 1.59 -4.43
C LYS A 152 -6.54 1.17 -5.28
N CYS A 153 -6.01 -0.02 -5.02
CA CYS A 153 -5.01 -0.67 -5.85
C CYS A 153 -5.66 -1.73 -6.75
N TYR A 154 -5.37 -1.67 -8.04
CA TYR A 154 -5.83 -2.61 -9.04
C TYR A 154 -4.88 -3.79 -9.23
N GLY A 155 -3.65 -3.71 -8.73
CA GLY A 155 -2.67 -4.79 -8.72
C GLY A 155 -1.39 -4.46 -9.50
N TRP A 156 -0.53 -5.46 -9.67
CA TRP A 156 0.75 -5.32 -10.38
C TRP A 156 0.68 -5.73 -11.86
N LEU A 157 1.54 -5.12 -12.68
CA LEU A 157 1.76 -5.42 -14.10
C LEU A 157 3.24 -5.65 -14.37
N LYS A 158 3.53 -6.50 -15.35
CA LYS A 158 4.87 -6.61 -15.93
C LYS A 158 5.09 -5.48 -16.92
N PHE A 159 6.23 -4.80 -16.80
CA PHE A 159 6.67 -3.73 -17.68
C PHE A 159 7.89 -4.21 -18.46
N ASN A 160 7.66 -4.76 -19.65
CA ASN A 160 8.74 -5.13 -20.57
C ASN A 160 9.23 -3.88 -21.30
N THR A 161 10.47 -3.47 -21.03
CA THR A 161 11.01 -2.19 -21.51
C THR A 161 11.13 -2.11 -23.03
N ASP A 162 11.51 -3.20 -23.69
CA ASP A 162 11.65 -3.24 -25.16
C ASP A 162 10.30 -3.14 -25.87
N LYS A 163 9.24 -3.68 -25.28
CA LYS A 163 7.88 -3.61 -25.85
C LYS A 163 7.19 -2.28 -25.56
N ILE A 164 7.43 -1.70 -24.39
CA ILE A 164 6.64 -0.57 -23.89
C ILE A 164 7.33 0.77 -24.17
N LEU A 165 8.64 0.92 -23.89
CA LEU A 165 9.33 2.21 -24.06
C LEU A 165 9.21 2.81 -25.48
N PRO A 166 9.24 2.03 -26.58
CA PRO A 166 9.02 2.57 -27.92
C PRO A 166 7.65 3.22 -28.10
N ARG A 167 6.63 2.77 -27.35
CA ARG A 167 5.25 3.27 -27.40
C ARG A 167 5.04 4.53 -26.55
N ILE A 168 5.97 4.82 -25.63
CA ILE A 168 5.92 6.02 -24.78
C ILE A 168 6.55 7.20 -25.54
N PRO A 169 5.83 8.33 -25.72
CA PRO A 169 6.41 9.58 -26.23
C PRO A 169 7.68 9.96 -25.47
N PRO A 170 8.76 10.42 -26.13
CA PRO A 170 10.04 10.69 -25.47
C PRO A 170 9.95 11.56 -24.21
N ARG A 171 9.10 12.61 -24.23
CA ARG A 171 8.84 13.52 -23.10
C ARG A 171 8.23 12.86 -21.86
N LEU A 172 7.62 11.68 -22.01
CA LEU A 172 6.98 10.92 -20.94
C LEU A 172 7.83 9.73 -20.48
N ARG A 173 8.95 9.42 -21.14
CA ARG A 173 9.80 8.29 -20.75
C ARG A 173 10.44 8.56 -19.39
N PRO A 174 10.63 7.52 -18.53
CA PRO A 174 11.36 7.68 -17.29
C PRO A 174 12.74 8.23 -17.58
N GLN A 175 13.07 9.37 -16.98
CA GLN A 175 14.40 9.95 -17.09
C GLN A 175 15.27 9.44 -15.94
N PRO A 176 16.60 9.35 -16.13
CA PRO A 176 17.50 9.14 -15.02
C PRO A 176 17.31 10.25 -13.98
N VAL A 177 17.17 9.88 -12.71
CA VAL A 177 17.03 10.82 -11.58
C VAL A 177 18.06 10.51 -10.51
N ALA A 178 18.60 11.56 -9.88
CA ALA A 178 19.41 11.43 -8.68
C ALA A 178 18.54 11.72 -7.46
N VAL A 179 18.28 10.72 -6.64
CA VAL A 179 17.51 10.85 -5.40
C VAL A 179 18.38 10.39 -4.25
N GLU A 180 18.65 11.27 -3.28
CA GLU A 180 19.44 10.95 -2.07
C GLU A 180 20.80 10.29 -2.38
N LYS A 181 21.51 10.79 -3.40
CA LYS A 181 22.80 10.29 -3.92
C LYS A 181 22.73 8.96 -4.67
N VAL A 182 21.55 8.36 -4.83
CA VAL A 182 21.34 7.16 -5.64
C VAL A 182 20.85 7.56 -7.04
N ALA A 183 21.59 7.14 -8.06
CA ALA A 183 21.14 7.28 -9.45
C ALA A 183 20.11 6.19 -9.76
N ARG A 184 18.90 6.60 -10.15
CA ARG A 184 17.82 5.71 -10.57
C ARG A 184 17.60 5.85 -12.07
N HIS A 185 17.48 4.74 -12.77
CA HIS A 185 17.16 4.71 -14.19
C HIS A 185 16.49 3.39 -14.57
N ILE A 186 15.78 3.38 -15.70
CA ILE A 186 15.21 2.18 -16.31
C ILE A 186 16.13 1.72 -17.43
N GLU A 187 16.59 0.48 -17.34
CA GLU A 187 17.44 -0.16 -18.35
C GLU A 187 16.58 -0.82 -19.44
N ARG A 188 17.05 -0.79 -20.69
CA ARG A 188 16.42 -1.55 -21.79
C ARG A 188 16.72 -3.04 -21.65
N GLY A 189 15.92 -3.89 -22.30
CA GLY A 189 16.07 -5.34 -22.24
C GLY A 189 15.62 -6.01 -20.93
N LYS A 190 15.18 -5.24 -19.93
CA LYS A 190 14.70 -5.77 -18.64
C LYS A 190 13.18 -5.73 -18.51
N GLU A 191 12.66 -6.62 -17.66
CA GLU A 191 11.27 -6.62 -17.23
C GLU A 191 11.17 -6.05 -15.81
N TYR A 192 10.41 -4.98 -15.65
CA TYR A 192 10.16 -4.33 -14.38
C TYR A 192 8.74 -4.63 -13.89
N ILE A 193 8.45 -4.27 -12.65
CA ILE A 193 7.10 -4.30 -12.10
C ILE A 193 6.55 -2.89 -12.00
N ALA A 194 5.29 -2.72 -12.41
CA ALA A 194 4.51 -1.53 -12.15
C ALA A 194 3.26 -1.87 -11.34
N ILE A 195 2.74 -0.93 -10.56
CA ILE A 195 1.49 -1.09 -9.80
C ILE A 195 0.50 -0.02 -10.27
N VAL A 196 -0.75 -0.43 -10.45
CA VAL A 196 -1.85 0.42 -10.87
C VAL A 196 -2.72 0.77 -9.68
N TYR A 197 -2.92 2.06 -9.48
CA TYR A 197 -3.80 2.62 -8.45
C TYR A 197 -4.90 3.47 -9.09
N GLU A 198 -5.96 3.72 -8.33
CA GLU A 198 -6.86 4.81 -8.66
C GLU A 198 -6.12 6.13 -8.71
N TYR A 199 -6.49 6.98 -9.65
CA TYR A 199 -5.94 8.32 -9.70
C TYR A 199 -6.71 9.23 -8.75
N ILE A 200 -5.98 9.82 -7.81
CA ILE A 200 -6.52 10.85 -6.92
C ILE A 200 -6.08 12.21 -7.45
N GLU A 201 -7.07 13.06 -7.78
CA GLU A 201 -6.83 14.45 -8.17
C GLU A 201 -6.19 15.23 -7.01
N ASP A 202 -5.38 16.23 -7.36
CA ASP A 202 -4.82 17.12 -6.36
C ASP A 202 -5.92 17.90 -5.64
N GLY A 203 -5.79 17.99 -4.32
CA GLY A 203 -6.77 18.65 -3.48
C GLY A 203 -6.26 18.84 -2.06
N PRO A 204 -6.84 19.78 -1.31
CA PRO A 204 -6.44 20.03 0.07
C PRO A 204 -6.63 18.78 0.92
N ASN A 205 -5.71 18.57 1.86
CA ASN A 205 -5.80 17.48 2.82
C ASN A 205 -6.55 17.98 4.06
N ASP A 206 -7.52 17.19 4.52
CA ASP A 206 -8.21 17.36 5.80
C ASP A 206 -7.40 16.62 6.89
N PRO A 207 -6.79 17.34 7.85
CA PRO A 207 -5.99 16.73 8.90
C PRO A 207 -6.72 15.62 9.68
N ALA A 208 -8.03 15.76 9.91
CA ALA A 208 -8.81 14.78 10.67
C ALA A 208 -8.93 13.44 9.92
N LYS A 209 -9.08 13.48 8.59
CA LYS A 209 -9.12 12.27 7.75
C LYS A 209 -7.75 11.59 7.69
N VAL A 210 -6.68 12.38 7.60
CA VAL A 210 -5.30 11.87 7.64
C VAL A 210 -5.04 11.19 8.98
N GLU A 211 -5.40 11.82 10.10
CA GLU A 211 -5.26 11.22 11.44
C GLU A 211 -6.10 9.96 11.62
N ALA A 212 -7.32 9.91 11.08
CA ALA A 212 -8.14 8.71 11.10
C ALA A 212 -7.46 7.54 10.34
N PHE A 213 -6.89 7.81 9.16
CA PHE A 213 -6.10 6.82 8.42
C PHE A 213 -4.86 6.38 9.21
N LEU A 214 -4.09 7.33 9.75
CA LEU A 214 -2.88 7.02 10.53
C LEU A 214 -3.19 6.20 11.78
N LYS A 215 -4.30 6.50 12.46
CA LYS A 215 -4.78 5.72 13.61
C LYS A 215 -5.15 4.30 13.19
N PHE A 216 -5.85 4.13 12.07
CA PHE A 216 -6.13 2.80 11.53
C PHE A 216 -4.85 2.04 11.23
N MET A 217 -3.88 2.67 10.56
CA MET A 217 -2.60 2.02 10.23
C MET A 217 -1.83 1.59 11.49
N TYR A 218 -1.78 2.44 12.52
CA TYR A 218 -1.19 2.10 13.81
C TYR A 218 -1.88 0.89 14.45
N LEU A 219 -3.22 0.90 14.52
CA LEU A 219 -3.99 -0.23 15.04
C LEU A 219 -3.80 -1.49 14.20
N ALA A 220 -3.64 -1.37 12.88
CA ALA A 220 -3.42 -2.49 11.96
C ALA A 220 -1.97 -3.03 11.97
N GLY A 221 -1.10 -2.51 12.85
CA GLY A 221 0.26 -3.00 13.03
C GLY A 221 1.33 -2.32 12.17
N PHE A 222 0.99 -1.25 11.46
CA PHE A 222 1.95 -0.51 10.63
C PHE A 222 2.64 0.59 11.43
N CYS A 223 3.94 0.77 11.21
CA CYS A 223 4.68 1.92 11.71
C CYS A 223 4.94 2.94 10.58
N ALA A 224 5.27 4.18 10.94
CA ALA A 224 5.63 5.20 9.96
C ALA A 224 7.01 4.95 9.35
N ALA A 225 7.22 5.35 8.10
CA ALA A 225 8.55 5.50 7.53
C ALA A 225 9.33 6.63 8.23
N SER A 226 10.65 6.69 8.01
CA SER A 226 11.51 7.70 8.67
C SER A 226 11.23 9.12 8.19
N SER A 227 10.77 9.26 6.94
CA SER A 227 10.61 10.55 6.28
C SER A 227 9.33 10.67 5.46
N PRO A 228 8.13 10.57 6.07
CA PRO A 228 6.88 10.79 5.33
C PRO A 228 6.82 12.22 4.81
N HIS A 229 6.06 12.40 3.73
CA HIS A 229 6.05 13.66 2.99
C HIS A 229 4.63 14.01 2.50
N GLY A 230 4.24 15.28 2.67
CA GLY A 230 2.89 15.75 2.34
C GLY A 230 2.50 15.59 0.87
N ARG A 231 3.48 15.51 -0.05
CA ARG A 231 3.24 15.26 -1.48
C ARG A 231 2.63 13.88 -1.77
N ASN A 232 2.76 12.93 -0.83
CA ASN A 232 2.18 11.61 -0.93
C ASN A 232 0.71 11.60 -0.49
N TRP A 233 0.16 12.75 -0.07
CA TRP A 233 -1.24 12.91 0.31
C TRP A 233 -1.97 13.83 -0.67
N LYS A 234 -3.00 13.29 -1.31
CA LYS A 234 -3.85 14.03 -2.25
C LYS A 234 -5.30 13.88 -1.82
N ASN A 235 -6.00 14.99 -1.61
CA ASN A 235 -7.40 14.97 -1.17
C ASN A 235 -7.65 14.04 0.06
N SER A 236 -6.72 14.07 1.02
CA SER A 236 -6.70 13.25 2.24
C SER A 236 -6.46 11.75 2.03
N MET A 237 -6.04 11.33 0.84
CA MET A 237 -5.72 9.94 0.49
C MET A 237 -4.21 9.77 0.34
N LEU A 238 -3.65 8.71 0.95
CA LEU A 238 -2.26 8.34 0.76
C LEU A 238 -2.08 7.67 -0.62
N VAL A 239 -1.23 8.23 -1.48
CA VAL A 239 -0.98 7.70 -2.85
C VAL A 239 0.36 7.00 -3.00
N ASP A 240 1.20 6.98 -1.95
CA ASP A 240 2.44 6.21 -1.87
C ASP A 240 2.48 5.43 -0.56
N PHE A 241 2.34 4.10 -0.62
CA PHE A 241 2.27 3.26 0.57
C PHE A 241 3.65 2.94 1.17
N SER A 242 4.74 3.42 0.58
CA SER A 242 6.08 3.36 1.17
C SER A 242 6.22 4.23 2.43
N ASP A 243 5.31 5.17 2.68
CA ASP A 243 5.29 5.95 3.93
C ASP A 243 4.87 5.12 5.15
N MET A 244 4.38 3.90 4.93
CA MET A 244 3.93 2.97 5.96
C MET A 244 4.72 1.66 5.85
N ILE A 245 5.02 1.02 6.99
CA ILE A 245 5.80 -0.21 7.02
C ILE A 245 5.04 -1.24 7.86
N GLY A 246 4.64 -2.35 7.25
CA GLY A 246 3.99 -3.46 7.94
C GLY A 246 4.98 -4.34 8.70
N THR A 247 4.49 -5.13 9.66
CA THR A 247 5.33 -6.03 10.49
C THR A 247 6.04 -7.13 9.69
N ALA A 248 5.57 -7.42 8.48
CA ALA A 248 6.19 -8.38 7.55
C ALA A 248 7.28 -7.76 6.66
N SER A 249 7.51 -6.45 6.76
CA SER A 249 8.46 -5.72 5.91
C SER A 249 9.69 -5.29 6.69
N TRP A 250 10.83 -5.29 6.01
CA TRP A 250 12.06 -4.74 6.57
C TRP A 250 11.91 -3.25 6.87
N GLY A 251 12.53 -2.84 7.97
CA GLY A 251 12.44 -1.48 8.46
C GLY A 251 11.21 -1.21 9.31
N TRP A 252 10.42 -2.20 9.74
CA TRP A 252 9.49 -1.98 10.85
C TRP A 252 10.30 -1.70 12.13
N HIS A 253 9.86 -0.74 12.97
CA HIS A 253 10.60 -0.42 14.21
C HIS A 253 9.70 0.19 15.29
N GLU A 254 9.85 -0.27 16.54
CA GLU A 254 9.02 0.16 17.69
C GLU A 254 9.05 1.68 17.91
N SER A 255 10.22 2.33 17.77
CA SER A 255 10.33 3.80 17.94
C SER A 255 9.48 4.61 16.95
N ARG A 256 9.05 4.00 15.84
CA ARG A 256 8.14 4.59 14.83
C ARG A 256 6.74 4.00 14.89
N TYR A 257 6.51 3.01 15.75
CA TYR A 257 5.21 2.40 15.98
C TYR A 257 4.44 3.18 17.06
N ARG A 258 3.90 4.32 16.64
CA ARG A 258 3.14 5.25 17.49
C ARG A 258 2.20 6.09 16.65
N THR A 259 1.26 6.74 17.30
CA THR A 259 0.40 7.74 16.66
C THR A 259 1.18 9.01 16.37
N PHE A 260 0.98 9.58 15.19
CA PHE A 260 1.54 10.87 14.80
C PHE A 260 0.41 11.84 14.43
N PRO A 261 0.56 13.14 14.72
CA PRO A 261 -0.38 14.14 14.23
C PRO A 261 -0.29 14.26 12.70
N ALA A 262 -1.36 14.72 12.05
CA ALA A 262 -1.36 14.93 10.60
C ALA A 262 -0.21 15.86 10.15
N SER A 263 0.14 16.85 10.96
CA SER A 263 1.23 17.81 10.67
C SER A 263 2.59 17.16 10.43
N PHE A 264 2.84 15.97 11.01
CA PHE A 264 4.07 15.22 10.76
C PHE A 264 4.12 14.67 9.33
N PHE A 265 2.98 14.22 8.80
CA PHE A 265 2.86 13.64 7.45
C PHE A 265 2.61 14.69 6.37
N LEU A 266 1.94 15.79 6.71
CA LEU A 266 1.57 16.86 5.78
C LEU A 266 2.63 17.95 5.61
N ARG A 267 3.84 17.74 6.14
CA ARG A 267 4.98 18.64 5.93
C ARG A 267 5.39 18.70 4.46
N THR A 268 5.76 19.90 4.03
CA THR A 268 6.29 20.23 2.71
C THR A 268 7.77 19.95 2.60
#